data_AF-A0A8K0TP51-F1
#
_entry.id   AF-A0A8K0TP51-F1
#
_cell.length_a   1.000
_cell.length_b   1.000
_cell.length_c   1.000
_cell.angle_alpha   90.00
_cell.angle_beta   90.00
_cell.angle_gamma   90.00
#
_symmetry.space_group_name_H-M   'P 1'
#
loop_
_entity.id
_entity.type
_entity.pdbx_description
1 polymer ?
#
loop_
_entity_poly.entity_id
_entity_poly.type
_entity_poly.pdbx_seq_one_letter_code
_entity_poly.pdbx_strand_id
1 'polypeptide(L)'
;MHLFNLFVLLFAAMVTASQSVPRSSSDLELEEPIKPGRDLSKPNSLDEGIEESTEPSLTPSISKRSCYAGGVGWGSDKDRALELVDDACRDVFVSSYGGKTKKNKCYQLSAFKKVNFTIRRWHDSTRNLDFAFCKTNLRLEIKGCGAGGQSYRGNWRFRRLVIWASALAIFLGTVWLIIRGYIPPALNGLSTGLYTAYDAPFPEARDFSEFVASLWRPHIHSLENDTLVTQDGREYYVDPTRRIWDKPLGKDVLILNIDTRYDDSSEEEHLNPRRAGWLNHYIYSKIHGYDYKFMHAPRFWFRHVTWIKVPMIRRALEDYRFVVFLDADAVFVEPQVPIEWLFGRWNIHDGTLLAMAEDPNLPRNRDSRGNVLWNTGFVIAQNSKRTKELFWDWEQCPTDSKFPGCKHWTQDWAHEQAAFGNHVRYAYNDTDELRAISCMEGNGSPHINEKDCGGVFVAHHWSRKRQTVGDLGNLISRGLALSPNGRAAADEFVRQKGGKLSPELSEILLSNAEI
;
A
#
# COMPACT_ATOMS: atom_id res chain seq x y z
N MET A 1 42.72 3.69 27.57
CA MET A 1 42.59 4.95 26.79
C MET A 1 43.46 5.02 25.54
N HIS A 2 44.63 4.37 25.44
CA HIS A 2 45.48 4.49 24.24
C HIS A 2 45.03 3.70 23.00
N LEU A 3 44.23 2.64 23.13
CA LEU A 3 43.68 1.88 21.99
C LEU A 3 42.51 2.60 21.28
N PHE A 4 41.77 3.43 22.01
CA PHE A 4 40.62 4.16 21.45
C PHE A 4 41.09 5.29 20.51
N ASN A 5 42.20 5.96 20.85
CA ASN A 5 42.80 6.99 19.99
C ASN A 5 43.41 6.40 18.71
N LEU A 6 43.93 5.17 18.75
CA LEU A 6 44.43 4.49 17.55
C LEU A 6 43.29 4.11 16.59
N PHE A 7 42.11 3.76 17.14
CA PHE A 7 40.92 3.41 16.37
C PHE A 7 40.28 4.63 15.69
N VAL A 8 40.24 5.77 16.37
CA VAL A 8 39.75 7.04 15.80
C VAL A 8 40.69 7.56 14.69
N LEU A 9 42.01 7.39 14.84
CA LEU A 9 43.00 7.76 13.82
C LEU A 9 42.93 6.88 12.57
N LEU A 10 42.70 5.57 12.72
CA LEU A 10 42.50 4.64 11.60
C LEU A 10 41.18 4.91 10.85
N PHE A 11 40.12 5.29 11.57
CA PHE A 11 38.83 5.63 10.94
C PHE A 11 38.90 6.98 10.20
N ALA A 12 39.61 7.97 10.74
CA ALA A 12 39.83 9.26 10.08
C ALA A 12 40.69 9.13 8.80
N ALA A 13 41.67 8.21 8.78
CA ALA A 13 42.50 7.95 7.61
C ALA A 13 41.76 7.23 6.47
N MET A 14 40.72 6.44 6.77
CA MET A 14 39.89 5.79 5.73
C MET A 14 38.87 6.75 5.11
N VAL A 15 38.40 7.76 5.85
CA VAL A 15 37.45 8.75 5.33
C VAL A 15 38.13 9.79 4.42
N THR A 16 39.40 10.11 4.66
CA THR A 16 40.16 11.05 3.82
C THR A 16 40.71 10.44 2.53
N ALA A 17 40.77 9.12 2.39
CA ALA A 17 41.24 8.44 1.18
C ALA A 17 40.21 8.36 0.03
N SER A 18 38.96 8.81 0.25
CA SER A 18 37.90 8.78 -0.78
C SER A 18 37.65 10.14 -1.47
N GLN A 19 38.44 11.17 -1.15
CA GLN A 19 38.30 12.50 -1.77
C GLN A 19 39.65 13.02 -2.26
N SER A 20 40.17 12.44 -3.35
CA SER A 20 41.20 13.10 -4.16
C SER A 20 41.27 12.49 -5.57
N VAL A 21 40.61 13.12 -6.54
CA VAL A 21 41.06 13.12 -7.93
C VAL A 21 41.15 14.59 -8.37
N PRO A 22 42.30 15.08 -8.83
CA PRO A 22 42.47 16.47 -9.19
C PRO A 22 41.96 16.76 -10.61
N ARG A 23 41.33 17.93 -10.76
CA ARG A 23 41.19 18.68 -12.01
C ARG A 23 42.58 19.10 -12.49
N SER A 24 42.88 18.94 -13.78
CA SER A 24 43.77 19.85 -14.49
C SER A 24 43.08 20.38 -15.75
N SER A 25 43.18 21.69 -15.90
CA SER A 25 42.73 22.52 -17.01
C SER A 25 43.90 22.88 -17.92
N SER A 26 43.63 23.00 -19.22
CA SER A 26 44.17 24.04 -20.12
C SER A 26 43.51 23.81 -21.49
N ASP A 27 42.55 24.64 -21.89
CA ASP A 27 42.76 25.84 -22.76
C ASP A 27 42.77 25.40 -24.25
N LEU A 28 42.01 25.94 -25.21
CA LEU A 28 41.57 27.31 -25.51
C LEU A 28 40.41 27.25 -26.54
N GLU A 29 39.49 28.24 -26.43
CA GLU A 29 38.91 29.12 -27.49
C GLU A 29 38.61 28.56 -28.91
N LEU A 30 37.58 28.95 -29.68
CA LEU A 30 36.75 30.17 -29.75
C LEU A 30 35.59 29.92 -30.76
N GLU A 31 34.53 30.71 -30.59
CA GLU A 31 33.47 31.15 -31.54
C GLU A 31 32.21 30.32 -31.85
N GLU A 32 31.08 30.98 -31.54
CA GLU A 32 29.69 30.81 -31.97
C GLU A 32 29.45 31.25 -33.46
N PRO A 33 28.21 31.43 -33.96
CA PRO A 33 27.00 30.60 -33.96
C PRO A 33 26.48 30.38 -35.40
N ILE A 34 25.34 29.69 -35.60
CA ILE A 34 24.21 30.10 -36.49
C ILE A 34 23.12 28.98 -36.47
N LYS A 35 21.88 29.40 -36.15
CA LYS A 35 20.58 28.70 -36.28
C LYS A 35 20.10 28.73 -37.77
N PRO A 36 18.87 28.32 -38.14
CA PRO A 36 18.01 27.18 -37.79
C PRO A 36 17.39 26.47 -39.04
N GLY A 37 16.79 25.29 -38.83
CA GLY A 37 15.41 25.06 -39.26
C GLY A 37 15.12 24.13 -40.46
N ARG A 38 13.89 23.59 -40.37
CA ARG A 38 13.07 22.82 -41.35
C ARG A 38 13.53 21.39 -41.60
N ASP A 39 12.84 20.38 -41.06
CA ASP A 39 11.49 19.90 -41.43
C ASP A 39 11.38 19.61 -42.92
N LEU A 40 11.13 18.33 -43.26
CA LEU A 40 10.24 17.88 -44.33
C LEU A 40 10.30 16.34 -44.45
N SER A 41 9.16 15.72 -44.13
CA SER A 41 8.49 14.65 -44.90
C SER A 41 9.23 13.35 -45.28
N LYS A 42 8.68 12.22 -44.79
CA LYS A 42 8.66 10.86 -45.41
C LYS A 42 8.04 10.92 -46.85
N PRO A 43 7.93 9.83 -47.67
CA PRO A 43 8.18 8.39 -47.46
C PRO A 43 8.79 7.64 -48.69
N ASN A 44 8.71 6.30 -48.66
CA ASN A 44 8.93 5.28 -49.73
C ASN A 44 10.39 4.82 -49.94
N SER A 45 10.72 3.57 -50.26
CA SER A 45 10.02 2.26 -50.33
C SER A 45 11.05 1.27 -50.91
N LEU A 46 10.97 -0.02 -50.55
CA LEU A 46 11.51 -1.19 -51.30
C LEU A 46 13.06 -1.24 -51.40
N ASP A 47 13.76 -2.37 -51.50
CA ASP A 47 13.53 -3.81 -51.41
C ASP A 47 14.94 -4.40 -51.18
N GLU A 48 15.02 -5.64 -50.71
CA GLU A 48 16.02 -6.66 -51.08
C GLU A 48 16.17 -7.67 -49.94
N GLY A 49 15.61 -8.86 -50.21
CA GLY A 49 15.73 -10.03 -49.37
C GLY A 49 17.04 -10.78 -49.59
N ILE A 50 17.33 -11.66 -48.63
CA ILE A 50 18.13 -12.87 -48.86
C ILE A 50 17.41 -14.03 -48.17
N GLU A 51 17.18 -15.07 -48.96
CA GLU A 51 16.64 -16.38 -48.61
C GLU A 51 17.53 -17.12 -47.60
N GLU A 52 16.93 -17.86 -46.67
CA GLU A 52 17.52 -19.13 -46.23
C GLU A 52 16.43 -20.15 -45.82
N SER A 53 16.30 -21.16 -46.67
CA SER A 53 15.80 -22.54 -46.51
C SER A 53 14.90 -22.97 -45.33
N THR A 54 13.74 -23.51 -45.72
CA THR A 54 12.91 -24.59 -45.12
C THR A 54 13.75 -25.86 -44.83
N GLU A 55 13.53 -26.75 -43.84
CA GLU A 55 12.40 -27.28 -43.04
C GLU A 55 13.01 -28.12 -41.84
N PRO A 56 12.30 -28.71 -40.85
CA PRO A 56 10.89 -29.09 -40.83
C PRO A 56 10.08 -28.64 -39.60
N SER A 57 8.76 -28.64 -39.80
CA SER A 57 7.72 -28.43 -38.81
C SER A 57 7.72 -29.54 -37.75
N LEU A 58 7.93 -29.15 -36.48
CA LEU A 58 7.61 -29.94 -35.31
C LEU A 58 6.97 -29.01 -34.27
N THR A 59 5.64 -28.95 -34.29
CA THR A 59 4.84 -28.59 -33.11
C THR A 59 3.94 -29.78 -32.78
N PRO A 60 3.64 -30.05 -31.49
CA PRO A 60 3.40 -29.04 -30.47
C PRO A 60 4.16 -29.33 -29.16
N SER A 61 5.08 -28.46 -28.76
CA SER A 61 5.55 -28.43 -27.37
C SER A 61 5.19 -27.09 -26.78
N ILE A 62 4.24 -27.12 -25.85
CA ILE A 62 3.65 -26.00 -25.12
C ILE A 62 4.76 -25.06 -24.63
N SER A 63 4.99 -23.95 -25.34
CA SER A 63 5.81 -22.83 -24.86
C SER A 63 4.96 -22.00 -23.89
N LYS A 64 4.60 -22.56 -22.73
CA LYS A 64 4.09 -21.74 -21.62
C LYS A 64 5.30 -21.17 -20.89
N ARG A 65 5.54 -19.89 -21.11
CA ARG A 65 6.49 -19.09 -20.34
C ARG A 65 5.71 -18.29 -19.31
N SER A 66 6.14 -18.33 -18.06
CA SER A 66 5.55 -17.53 -16.98
C SER A 66 6.66 -16.85 -16.21
N CYS A 67 6.67 -15.52 -16.23
CA CYS A 67 7.53 -14.74 -15.33
C CYS A 67 6.93 -14.74 -13.93
N TYR A 68 7.77 -14.70 -12.90
CA TYR A 68 7.31 -14.52 -11.52
C TYR A 68 6.88 -13.07 -11.33
N ALA A 69 5.69 -12.88 -10.76
CA ALA A 69 5.10 -11.57 -10.50
C ALA A 69 5.82 -10.81 -9.36
N GLY A 70 6.51 -11.54 -8.48
CA GLY A 70 7.33 -10.98 -7.38
C GLY A 70 8.69 -11.67 -7.23
N GLY A 71 9.48 -11.19 -6.26
CA GLY A 71 10.82 -11.68 -5.94
C GLY A 71 11.95 -10.70 -6.27
N VAL A 72 13.17 -11.07 -5.91
CA VAL A 72 14.33 -10.17 -6.07
C VAL A 72 14.67 -9.99 -7.56
N GLY A 73 14.59 -8.74 -8.04
CA GLY A 73 14.96 -8.38 -9.40
C GLY A 73 16.44 -8.62 -9.70
N TRP A 74 16.78 -8.80 -10.97
CA TRP A 74 18.19 -8.94 -11.37
C TRP A 74 19.01 -7.70 -11.06
N GLY A 75 18.50 -6.49 -11.35
CA GLY A 75 19.27 -5.25 -11.22
C GLY A 75 20.58 -5.32 -11.99
N SER A 76 21.66 -4.82 -11.38
CA SER A 76 23.03 -4.89 -11.91
C SER A 76 23.61 -6.31 -12.00
N ASP A 77 23.01 -7.30 -11.33
CA ASP A 77 23.52 -8.67 -11.27
C ASP A 77 23.09 -9.53 -12.48
N LYS A 78 22.38 -8.95 -13.44
CA LYS A 78 21.82 -9.67 -14.59
C LYS A 78 22.90 -10.31 -15.46
N ASP A 79 23.98 -9.58 -15.73
CA ASP A 79 25.05 -10.07 -16.60
C ASP A 79 25.86 -11.18 -15.92
N ARG A 80 26.13 -11.04 -14.63
CA ARG A 80 26.76 -12.09 -13.83
C ARG A 80 25.93 -13.37 -13.82
N ALA A 81 24.60 -13.26 -13.72
CA ALA A 81 23.72 -14.41 -13.80
C ALA A 81 23.77 -15.11 -15.18
N LEU A 82 23.94 -14.35 -16.27
CA LEU A 82 24.07 -14.90 -17.63
C LEU A 82 25.37 -15.68 -17.83
N GLU A 83 26.47 -15.23 -17.22
CA GLU A 83 27.76 -15.94 -17.23
C GLU A 83 27.66 -17.29 -16.53
N LEU A 84 27.03 -17.33 -15.35
CA LEU A 84 26.92 -18.52 -14.51
C LEU A 84 26.03 -19.63 -15.10
N VAL A 85 25.25 -19.36 -16.15
CA VAL A 85 24.47 -20.39 -16.86
C VAL A 85 25.37 -21.42 -17.50
N ASP A 86 26.49 -21.00 -18.08
CA ASP A 86 27.40 -21.91 -18.77
C ASP A 86 28.02 -22.89 -17.76
N ASP A 87 28.43 -22.40 -16.59
CA ASP A 87 28.93 -23.20 -15.48
C ASP A 87 27.87 -24.18 -14.97
N ALA A 88 26.63 -23.70 -14.76
CA ALA A 88 25.53 -24.53 -14.28
C ALA A 88 25.21 -25.69 -15.25
N CYS A 89 25.25 -25.39 -16.55
CA CYS A 89 25.00 -26.38 -17.59
C CYS A 89 26.13 -27.41 -17.67
N ARG A 90 27.41 -27.01 -17.62
CA ARG A 90 28.54 -27.96 -17.68
C ARG A 90 28.65 -28.83 -16.43
N ASP A 91 28.42 -28.25 -15.26
CA ASP A 91 28.70 -28.91 -13.97
C ASP A 91 27.56 -29.86 -13.56
N VAL A 92 26.31 -29.39 -13.62
CA VAL A 92 25.19 -30.11 -13.01
C VAL A 92 24.17 -30.59 -14.01
N PHE A 93 23.88 -29.79 -15.04
CA PHE A 93 22.68 -30.03 -15.83
C PHE A 93 22.89 -30.88 -17.09
N VAL A 94 24.05 -30.86 -17.75
CA VAL A 94 24.30 -31.71 -18.92
C VAL A 94 24.62 -33.12 -18.47
N SER A 95 23.61 -33.97 -18.52
CA SER A 95 23.67 -35.36 -18.06
C SER A 95 22.40 -36.11 -18.43
N SER A 96 22.35 -37.40 -18.11
CA SER A 96 21.13 -38.20 -18.20
C SER A 96 20.14 -37.85 -17.10
N TYR A 97 18.87 -37.71 -17.46
CA TYR A 97 17.75 -37.56 -16.53
C TYR A 97 16.80 -38.73 -16.69
N GLY A 98 16.60 -39.48 -15.61
CA GLY A 98 15.49 -40.42 -15.51
C GLY A 98 14.13 -39.70 -15.50
N GLY A 99 13.07 -40.48 -15.61
CA GLY A 99 11.70 -39.99 -15.60
C GLY A 99 11.41 -39.08 -14.41
N LYS A 100 10.78 -37.91 -14.65
CA LYS A 100 10.37 -36.94 -13.61
C LYS A 100 11.50 -36.37 -12.71
N THR A 101 12.77 -36.66 -12.99
CA THR A 101 13.91 -36.22 -12.15
C THR A 101 14.17 -34.71 -12.24
N LYS A 102 14.67 -34.13 -11.15
CA LYS A 102 14.97 -32.70 -10.98
C LYS A 102 16.41 -32.52 -10.52
N LYS A 103 17.10 -31.54 -11.07
CA LYS A 103 18.40 -31.06 -10.59
C LYS A 103 18.34 -29.57 -10.32
N ASN A 104 19.17 -29.08 -9.42
CA ASN A 104 19.31 -27.65 -9.13
C ASN A 104 20.76 -27.28 -8.80
N LYS A 105 21.13 -26.03 -9.05
CA LYS A 105 22.44 -25.47 -8.70
C LYS A 105 22.28 -24.00 -8.31
N CYS A 106 22.88 -23.64 -7.19
CA CYS A 106 22.81 -22.30 -6.62
C CYS A 106 24.16 -21.60 -6.77
N TYR A 107 24.15 -20.34 -7.19
CA TYR A 107 25.34 -19.49 -7.32
C TYR A 107 25.15 -18.17 -6.60
N GLN A 108 26.25 -17.64 -6.06
CA GLN A 108 26.30 -16.26 -5.55
C GLN A 108 26.39 -15.28 -6.73
N LEU A 109 25.59 -14.23 -6.69
CA LEU A 109 25.60 -13.13 -7.66
C LEU A 109 26.38 -11.92 -7.13
N SER A 110 26.00 -11.44 -5.96
CA SER A 110 26.63 -10.33 -5.23
C SER A 110 26.63 -10.63 -3.73
N ALA A 111 27.24 -9.81 -2.87
CA ALA A 111 27.44 -10.09 -1.44
C ALA A 111 26.19 -10.63 -0.73
N PHE A 112 25.01 -10.18 -1.15
CA PHE A 112 23.75 -10.57 -0.55
C PHE A 112 22.74 -11.14 -1.54
N LYS A 113 23.12 -11.58 -2.74
CA LYS A 113 22.18 -12.16 -3.71
C LYS A 113 22.70 -13.49 -4.25
N LYS A 114 21.80 -14.46 -4.37
CA LYS A 114 22.03 -15.79 -4.97
C LYS A 114 21.02 -16.04 -6.07
N VAL A 115 21.39 -16.85 -7.06
CA VAL A 115 20.48 -17.42 -8.07
C VAL A 115 20.48 -18.94 -7.95
N ASN A 116 19.29 -19.53 -7.94
CA ASN A 116 19.10 -20.98 -7.95
C ASN A 116 18.49 -21.41 -9.29
N PHE A 117 19.29 -22.06 -10.14
CA PHE A 117 18.84 -22.67 -11.38
C PHE A 117 18.25 -24.05 -11.10
N THR A 118 17.17 -24.40 -11.80
CA THR A 118 16.50 -25.69 -11.66
C THR A 118 16.05 -26.21 -13.01
N ILE A 119 16.35 -27.47 -13.30
CA ILE A 119 15.85 -28.18 -14.48
C ILE A 119 15.18 -29.47 -14.03
N ARG A 120 13.96 -29.71 -14.56
CA ARG A 120 13.19 -30.93 -14.30
C ARG A 120 12.75 -31.54 -15.61
N ARG A 121 12.89 -32.85 -15.74
CA ARG A 121 12.22 -33.62 -16.78
C ARG A 121 10.76 -33.85 -16.40
N TRP A 122 9.85 -33.71 -17.35
CA TRP A 122 8.42 -33.90 -17.11
C TRP A 122 7.90 -35.30 -17.45
N HIS A 123 8.51 -35.98 -18.43
CA HIS A 123 8.09 -37.32 -18.88
C HIS A 123 8.83 -38.46 -18.18
N ASP A 124 8.27 -39.66 -18.24
CA ASP A 124 8.74 -40.87 -17.55
C ASP A 124 9.91 -41.60 -18.22
N SER A 125 10.32 -41.21 -19.44
CA SER A 125 11.46 -41.80 -20.14
C SER A 125 12.83 -41.27 -19.64
N THR A 126 13.93 -41.85 -20.12
CA THR A 126 15.30 -41.34 -19.93
C THR A 126 15.79 -40.62 -21.20
N ARG A 127 16.68 -39.61 -21.07
CA ARG A 127 17.15 -38.70 -22.14
C ARG A 127 18.21 -37.79 -21.55
N ASN A 128 19.20 -37.49 -22.37
CA ASN A 128 20.26 -36.56 -22.03
C ASN A 128 19.81 -35.13 -22.34
N LEU A 129 20.17 -34.20 -21.47
CA LEU A 129 20.08 -32.77 -21.75
C LEU A 129 21.40 -32.31 -22.38
N ASP A 130 21.36 -31.81 -23.60
CA ASP A 130 22.56 -31.28 -24.26
C ASP A 130 22.89 -29.86 -23.78
N PHE A 131 24.15 -29.48 -23.93
CA PHE A 131 24.68 -28.22 -23.43
C PHE A 131 24.04 -27.00 -24.11
N ALA A 132 23.86 -27.03 -25.43
CA ALA A 132 23.30 -25.92 -26.20
C ALA A 132 21.85 -25.66 -25.80
N PHE A 133 21.06 -26.72 -25.63
CA PHE A 133 19.67 -26.64 -25.21
C PHE A 133 19.55 -26.18 -23.75
N CYS A 134 20.39 -26.66 -22.83
CA CYS A 134 20.44 -26.18 -21.45
C CYS A 134 20.70 -24.67 -21.39
N LYS A 135 21.77 -24.23 -22.06
CA LYS A 135 22.25 -22.84 -22.05
C LYS A 135 21.22 -21.88 -22.63
N THR A 136 20.67 -22.21 -23.79
CA THR A 136 19.69 -21.37 -24.49
C THR A 136 18.46 -21.13 -23.63
N ASN A 137 17.91 -22.18 -23.01
CA ASN A 137 16.68 -22.08 -22.26
C ASN A 137 16.84 -21.36 -20.92
N LEU A 138 17.92 -21.60 -20.16
CA LEU A 138 18.18 -20.83 -18.93
C LEU A 138 18.46 -19.35 -19.21
N ARG A 139 19.19 -19.01 -20.27
CA ARG A 139 19.41 -17.61 -20.67
C ARG A 139 18.13 -16.91 -21.07
N LEU A 140 17.21 -17.61 -21.75
CA LEU A 140 15.89 -17.06 -22.04
C LEU A 140 15.19 -16.67 -20.74
N GLU A 141 15.17 -17.53 -19.72
CA GLU A 141 14.55 -17.22 -18.41
C GLU A 141 15.13 -15.97 -17.77
N ILE A 142 16.44 -15.73 -17.89
CA ILE A 142 17.10 -14.52 -17.36
C ILE A 142 16.74 -13.27 -18.17
N LYS A 143 16.84 -13.34 -19.51
CA LYS A 143 16.69 -12.17 -20.38
C LYS A 143 15.28 -11.60 -20.40
N GLY A 144 14.27 -12.47 -20.40
CA GLY A 144 12.87 -12.06 -20.62
C GLY A 144 11.99 -12.00 -19.36
N CYS A 145 12.56 -12.09 -18.16
CA CYS A 145 11.80 -11.85 -16.92
C CYS A 145 12.63 -11.01 -15.93
N GLY A 146 12.01 -10.06 -15.23
CA GLY A 146 12.70 -9.13 -14.30
C GLY A 146 13.21 -9.79 -13.01
N ALA A 147 12.41 -10.65 -12.39
CA ALA A 147 12.69 -11.25 -11.07
C ALA A 147 12.72 -12.79 -11.06
N GLY A 148 12.07 -13.43 -12.03
CA GLY A 148 12.01 -14.88 -12.04
C GLY A 148 11.32 -15.40 -13.26
N GLY A 149 11.58 -16.64 -13.66
CA GLY A 149 10.86 -17.24 -14.77
C GLY A 149 10.81 -18.75 -14.68
N GLN A 150 9.76 -19.29 -15.28
CA GLN A 150 9.71 -20.69 -15.65
C GLN A 150 9.20 -20.85 -17.08
N SER A 151 9.74 -21.85 -17.77
CA SER A 151 9.23 -22.29 -19.06
C SER A 151 9.23 -23.80 -19.20
N TYR A 152 8.37 -24.27 -20.09
CA TYR A 152 8.29 -25.67 -20.50
C TYR A 152 8.70 -25.77 -21.97
N ARG A 153 9.75 -26.55 -22.28
CA ARG A 153 10.19 -26.78 -23.66
C ARG A 153 10.69 -28.22 -23.83
N GLY A 154 10.21 -28.91 -24.87
CA GLY A 154 10.74 -30.22 -25.26
C GLY A 154 10.79 -31.26 -24.13
N ASN A 155 9.75 -31.32 -23.28
CA ASN A 155 9.62 -32.19 -22.10
C ASN A 155 10.48 -31.80 -20.88
N TRP A 156 11.02 -30.59 -20.87
CA TRP A 156 11.80 -30.01 -19.77
C TRP A 156 11.12 -28.80 -19.18
N ARG A 157 11.25 -28.63 -17.87
CA ARG A 157 10.87 -27.44 -17.12
C ARG A 157 12.13 -26.73 -16.63
N PHE A 158 12.30 -25.48 -17.05
CA PHE A 158 13.36 -24.59 -16.61
C PHE A 158 12.80 -23.62 -15.57
N ARG A 159 13.51 -23.42 -14.45
CA ARG A 159 13.10 -22.52 -13.37
C ARG A 159 14.32 -21.79 -12.81
N ARG A 160 14.15 -20.51 -12.45
CA ARG A 160 15.14 -19.75 -11.68
C ARG A 160 14.51 -18.93 -10.56
N LEU A 161 15.19 -18.87 -9.41
CA LEU A 161 14.80 -18.07 -8.25
C LEU A 161 15.99 -17.26 -7.73
N VAL A 162 15.79 -15.97 -7.46
CA VAL A 162 16.81 -15.08 -6.88
C VAL A 162 16.50 -14.89 -5.39
N ILE A 163 17.48 -15.09 -4.51
CA ILE A 163 17.30 -15.11 -3.04
C ILE A 163 18.39 -14.24 -2.38
N TRP A 164 18.08 -13.56 -1.27
CA TRP A 164 19.10 -12.85 -0.50
C TRP A 164 20.02 -13.82 0.26
N ALA A 165 21.34 -13.60 0.24
CA ALA A 165 22.32 -14.39 0.97
C ALA A 165 22.54 -13.82 2.37
N SER A 166 22.24 -14.62 3.39
CA SER A 166 22.31 -14.28 4.82
C SER A 166 23.76 -14.13 5.31
N ALA A 167 24.45 -13.03 4.97
CA ALA A 167 25.79 -12.73 5.48
C ALA A 167 25.77 -12.08 6.89
N LEU A 168 24.59 -11.65 7.37
CA LEU A 168 24.42 -10.99 8.66
C LEU A 168 24.74 -11.93 9.85
N ALA A 169 24.50 -13.24 9.73
CA ALA A 169 24.68 -14.19 10.83
C ALA A 169 26.16 -14.42 11.20
N ILE A 170 27.07 -14.34 10.24
CA ILE A 170 28.50 -14.60 10.47
C ILE A 170 29.17 -13.36 11.09
N PHE A 171 28.80 -12.16 10.62
CA PHE A 171 29.30 -10.89 11.18
C PHE A 171 28.78 -10.66 12.60
N LEU A 172 27.50 -10.96 12.88
CA LEU A 172 26.94 -10.87 14.23
C LEU A 172 27.56 -11.91 15.18
N GLY A 173 27.90 -13.11 14.69
CA GLY A 173 28.55 -14.15 15.50
C GLY A 173 29.96 -13.78 15.96
N THR A 174 30.76 -13.17 15.08
CA THR A 174 32.12 -12.70 15.44
C THR A 174 32.09 -11.47 16.33
N VAL A 175 31.17 -10.54 16.09
CA VAL A 175 30.94 -9.38 16.99
C VAL A 175 30.46 -9.84 18.37
N TRP A 176 29.58 -10.84 18.45
CA TRP A 176 29.09 -11.41 19.72
C TRP A 176 30.21 -12.08 20.54
N LEU A 177 31.14 -12.78 19.90
CA LEU A 177 32.28 -13.40 20.59
C LEU A 177 33.28 -12.36 21.14
N ILE A 178 33.48 -11.26 20.40
CA ILE A 178 34.35 -10.15 20.84
C ILE A 178 33.72 -9.39 22.02
N ILE A 179 32.39 -9.18 21.98
CA ILE A 179 31.61 -8.53 23.04
C ILE A 179 31.58 -9.36 24.33
N ARG A 180 31.50 -10.70 24.23
CA ARG A 180 31.54 -11.59 25.41
C ARG A 180 32.88 -11.62 26.16
N GLY A 181 33.98 -11.31 25.48
CA GLY A 181 35.32 -11.36 26.08
C GLY A 181 35.74 -10.12 26.88
N TYR A 182 35.06 -8.98 26.71
CA TYR A 182 35.57 -7.67 27.18
C TYR A 182 34.60 -6.82 28.00
N ILE A 183 33.40 -7.28 28.33
CA ILE A 183 32.41 -6.46 29.04
C ILE A 183 32.37 -6.77 30.55
N PRO A 184 32.65 -5.79 31.43
CA PRO A 184 32.53 -5.97 32.88
C PRO A 184 31.08 -6.19 33.34
N PRO A 185 30.85 -6.80 34.52
CA PRO A 185 29.53 -7.33 34.95
C PRO A 185 28.38 -6.31 35.06
N ALA A 186 28.66 -5.00 34.97
CA ALA A 186 27.69 -3.93 35.11
C ALA A 186 26.74 -3.75 33.90
N LEU A 187 27.03 -4.36 32.75
CA LEU A 187 26.20 -4.24 31.52
C LEU A 187 25.24 -5.44 31.29
N ASN A 188 25.23 -6.44 32.16
CA ASN A 188 24.29 -7.57 32.07
C ASN A 188 22.81 -7.17 32.24
N GLY A 189 22.53 -5.99 32.79
CA GLY A 189 21.17 -5.42 32.89
C GLY A 189 20.60 -4.87 31.58
N LEU A 190 21.43 -4.57 30.58
CA LEU A 190 20.98 -4.05 29.27
C LEU A 190 20.70 -5.18 28.26
N SER A 191 21.41 -6.30 28.37
CA SER A 191 21.22 -7.51 27.55
C SER A 191 19.85 -8.16 27.80
N THR A 192 19.42 -8.19 29.06
CA THR A 192 18.12 -8.76 29.44
C THR A 192 16.95 -7.92 28.91
N GLY A 193 17.05 -6.59 28.88
CA GLY A 193 16.02 -5.71 28.32
C GLY A 193 15.85 -5.80 26.79
N LEU A 194 16.94 -6.02 26.04
CA LEU A 194 16.92 -6.16 24.57
C LEU A 194 16.40 -7.54 24.10
N TYR A 195 16.68 -8.61 24.86
CA TYR A 195 16.12 -9.93 24.57
C TYR A 195 14.64 -10.05 24.96
N THR A 196 14.20 -9.41 26.06
CA THR A 196 12.77 -9.42 26.44
C THR A 196 11.87 -8.64 25.48
N ALA A 197 12.41 -7.70 24.71
CA ALA A 197 11.66 -6.97 23.68
C ALA A 197 11.46 -7.79 22.39
N TYR A 198 12.34 -8.76 22.11
CA TYR A 198 12.25 -9.62 20.92
C TYR A 198 11.31 -10.82 21.10
N ASP A 199 11.08 -11.22 22.35
CA ASP A 199 10.18 -12.33 22.75
C ASP A 199 8.94 -11.86 23.51
N ALA A 200 8.64 -10.54 23.52
CA ALA A 200 7.40 -10.07 24.10
C ALA A 200 6.24 -10.73 23.32
N PRO A 201 5.43 -11.59 23.94
CA PRO A 201 4.24 -12.11 23.28
C PRO A 201 3.40 -10.90 22.87
N PHE A 202 2.82 -10.95 21.67
CA PHE A 202 1.80 -9.99 21.28
C PHE A 202 0.84 -9.84 22.46
N PRO A 203 0.50 -8.60 22.88
CA PRO A 203 -0.43 -8.42 23.98
C PRO A 203 -1.66 -9.29 23.72
N GLU A 204 -2.13 -10.06 24.71
CA GLU A 204 -3.24 -11.00 24.56
C GLU A 204 -4.44 -10.28 23.93
N ALA A 205 -4.55 -10.38 22.60
CA ALA A 205 -5.55 -9.66 21.85
C ALA A 205 -6.90 -10.32 22.12
N ARG A 206 -7.83 -9.56 22.71
CA ARG A 206 -9.12 -10.09 23.14
C ARG A 206 -9.97 -10.47 21.94
N ASP A 207 -9.85 -9.73 20.86
CA ASP A 207 -10.57 -9.95 19.59
C ASP A 207 -9.67 -9.72 18.36
N PHE A 208 -10.24 -10.00 17.18
CA PHE A 208 -9.57 -9.88 15.89
C PHE A 208 -9.09 -8.45 15.61
N SER A 209 -9.94 -7.45 15.87
CA SER A 209 -9.63 -6.05 15.58
C SER A 209 -8.50 -5.54 16.46
N GLU A 210 -8.46 -5.95 17.72
CA GLU A 210 -7.35 -5.63 18.63
C GLU A 210 -6.03 -6.28 18.19
N PHE A 211 -6.08 -7.52 17.72
CA PHE A 211 -4.91 -8.19 17.14
C PHE A 211 -4.39 -7.40 15.95
N VAL A 212 -5.24 -7.10 14.96
CA VAL A 212 -4.81 -6.35 13.77
C VAL A 212 -4.31 -4.95 14.13
N ALA A 213 -4.99 -4.24 15.03
CA ALA A 213 -4.53 -2.93 15.48
C ALA A 213 -3.15 -2.99 16.16
N SER A 214 -2.85 -4.07 16.90
CA SER A 214 -1.55 -4.25 17.54
C SER A 214 -0.39 -4.37 16.55
N LEU A 215 -0.64 -4.86 15.33
CA LEU A 215 0.35 -4.93 14.25
C LEU A 215 0.77 -3.53 13.76
N TRP A 216 -0.10 -2.54 13.91
CA TRP A 216 0.09 -1.20 13.36
C TRP A 216 0.59 -0.17 14.37
N ARG A 217 0.27 -0.34 15.66
CA ARG A 217 0.65 0.61 16.74
C ARG A 217 2.13 0.98 16.77
N PRO A 218 3.09 0.06 16.56
CA PRO A 218 4.52 0.41 16.53
C PRO A 218 4.94 1.28 15.32
N HIS A 219 4.08 1.39 14.30
CA HIS A 219 4.39 2.03 13.02
C HIS A 219 3.58 3.29 12.78
N ILE A 220 2.85 3.79 13.79
CA ILE A 220 2.07 5.02 13.68
C ILE A 220 2.98 6.17 13.24
N HIS A 221 2.51 6.92 12.23
CA HIS A 221 3.22 8.08 11.73
C HIS A 221 3.23 9.20 12.78
N SER A 222 4.41 9.78 13.03
CA SER A 222 4.55 10.87 14.00
C SER A 222 3.85 12.14 13.53
N LEU A 223 3.12 12.80 14.43
CA LEU A 223 2.55 14.13 14.19
C LEU A 223 3.64 15.21 13.99
N GLU A 224 4.86 14.93 14.45
CA GLU A 224 6.01 15.83 14.29
C GLU A 224 6.68 15.73 12.91
N ASN A 225 6.34 14.71 12.11
CA ASN A 225 6.90 14.56 10.77
C ASN A 225 6.07 15.35 9.75
N ASP A 226 6.73 16.22 9.00
CA ASP A 226 6.08 17.01 7.94
C ASP A 226 5.90 16.24 6.64
N THR A 227 6.65 15.17 6.44
CA THR A 227 6.64 14.37 5.22
C THR A 227 6.21 12.94 5.49
N LEU A 228 5.39 12.42 4.57
CA LEU A 228 4.95 11.04 4.54
C LEU A 228 5.22 10.47 3.16
N VAL A 229 5.93 9.35 3.11
CA VAL A 229 6.01 8.52 1.91
C VAL A 229 4.98 7.41 2.03
N THR A 230 4.01 7.43 1.13
CA THR A 230 2.94 6.43 1.05
C THR A 230 3.43 5.15 0.39
N GLN A 231 2.61 4.11 0.49
CA GLN A 231 2.88 2.77 -0.04
C GLN A 231 3.32 2.73 -1.49
N ASP A 232 2.70 3.54 -2.33
CA ASP A 232 2.98 3.57 -3.76
C ASP A 232 4.18 4.47 -4.11
N GLY A 233 4.91 4.93 -3.09
CA GLY A 233 6.11 5.72 -3.22
C GLY A 233 5.85 7.21 -3.39
N ARG A 234 4.60 7.68 -3.31
CA ARG A 234 4.30 9.11 -3.37
C ARG A 234 4.59 9.80 -2.04
N GLU A 235 5.24 10.95 -2.14
CA GLU A 235 5.53 11.81 -1.01
C GLU A 235 4.44 12.87 -0.82
N TYR A 236 4.00 13.04 0.42
CA TYR A 236 3.03 14.02 0.86
C TYR A 236 3.63 14.90 1.93
N TYR A 237 3.27 16.18 1.91
CA TYR A 237 3.82 17.19 2.81
C TYR A 237 2.71 17.94 3.55
N VAL A 238 2.94 18.18 4.84
CA VAL A 238 2.16 19.09 5.68
C VAL A 238 2.99 20.33 5.95
N ASP A 239 2.40 21.50 5.70
CA ASP A 239 2.99 22.77 6.09
C ASP A 239 3.04 22.84 7.64
N PRO A 240 4.21 23.03 8.27
CA PRO A 240 4.36 23.10 9.71
C PRO A 240 3.41 24.11 10.38
N THR A 241 3.08 25.21 9.68
CA THR A 241 2.19 26.25 10.20
C THR A 241 0.73 25.79 10.31
N ARG A 242 0.37 24.67 9.67
CA ARG A 242 -0.97 24.07 9.68
C ARG A 242 -1.11 22.92 10.68
N ARG A 243 -0.04 22.56 11.39
CA ARG A 243 -0.07 21.52 12.44
C ARG A 243 -0.65 22.06 13.75
N ILE A 244 -1.93 22.38 13.71
CA ILE A 244 -2.68 22.87 14.87
C ILE A 244 -3.07 21.71 15.79
N TRP A 245 -3.16 20.49 15.23
CA TRP A 245 -3.50 19.25 15.90
C TRP A 245 -2.24 18.43 16.20
N ASP A 246 -1.31 19.00 16.95
CA ASP A 246 0.02 18.44 17.21
C ASP A 246 0.04 17.37 18.33
N LYS A 247 -1.12 17.10 18.95
CA LYS A 247 -1.29 16.10 20.00
C LYS A 247 -2.35 15.08 19.58
N PRO A 248 -2.20 13.81 20.00
CA PRO A 248 -3.24 12.80 19.79
C PRO A 248 -4.57 13.25 20.41
N LEU A 249 -5.62 13.30 19.59
CA LEU A 249 -6.97 13.67 20.03
C LEU A 249 -7.70 12.50 20.70
N GLY A 250 -7.34 11.26 20.38
CA GLY A 250 -7.90 10.06 21.00
C GLY A 250 -9.44 10.09 21.01
N LYS A 251 -10.05 10.02 22.19
CA LYS A 251 -11.51 9.95 22.36
C LYS A 251 -12.28 11.21 21.99
N ASP A 252 -11.60 12.31 21.69
CA ASP A 252 -12.23 13.51 21.11
C ASP A 252 -12.68 13.30 19.66
N VAL A 253 -12.13 12.28 18.98
CA VAL A 253 -12.50 11.88 17.61
C VAL A 253 -13.43 10.66 17.67
N LEU A 254 -14.57 10.78 17.00
CA LEU A 254 -15.46 9.66 16.70
C LEU A 254 -15.31 9.24 15.23
N ILE A 255 -14.93 7.99 15.00
CA ILE A 255 -15.17 7.32 13.71
C ILE A 255 -16.59 6.75 13.72
N LEU A 256 -17.42 7.21 12.78
CA LEU A 256 -18.85 6.95 12.78
C LEU A 256 -19.28 6.18 11.54
N ASN A 257 -19.93 5.03 11.75
CA ASN A 257 -20.70 4.34 10.73
C ASN A 257 -22.20 4.44 11.02
N ILE A 258 -22.98 4.63 9.97
CA ILE A 258 -24.44 4.75 10.05
C ILE A 258 -25.04 3.83 8.98
N ASP A 259 -26.00 3.01 9.36
CA ASP A 259 -26.78 2.22 8.42
C ASP A 259 -28.22 2.07 8.90
N THR A 260 -29.15 1.97 7.94
CA THR A 260 -30.57 1.72 8.20
C THR A 260 -30.95 0.25 8.05
N ARG A 261 -30.02 -0.58 7.59
CA ARG A 261 -30.20 -2.02 7.41
C ARG A 261 -29.80 -2.70 8.71
N TYR A 262 -30.75 -3.45 9.27
CA TYR A 262 -30.52 -4.39 10.36
C TYR A 262 -30.24 -5.75 9.72
N ASP A 263 -29.06 -6.34 9.96
CA ASP A 263 -28.77 -7.72 9.56
C ASP A 263 -29.43 -8.64 10.59
N ASP A 264 -30.69 -9.06 10.36
CA ASP A 264 -31.42 -10.01 11.23
C ASP A 264 -31.19 -11.48 10.81
N SER A 265 -30.39 -11.72 9.79
CA SER A 265 -30.15 -13.06 9.25
C SER A 265 -28.74 -13.53 9.54
N SER A 266 -28.62 -14.83 9.75
CA SER A 266 -27.44 -15.68 10.00
C SER A 266 -26.21 -15.52 9.06
N GLU A 267 -26.05 -14.40 8.38
CA GLU A 267 -24.84 -14.01 7.64
C GLU A 267 -23.68 -13.61 8.58
N GLU A 268 -23.80 -13.74 9.91
CA GLU A 268 -22.71 -13.52 10.89
C GLU A 268 -21.42 -14.29 10.54
N GLU A 269 -21.51 -15.34 9.72
CA GLU A 269 -20.36 -16.16 9.29
C GLU A 269 -19.58 -15.63 8.07
N HIS A 270 -20.07 -14.65 7.30
CA HIS A 270 -19.43 -14.23 6.04
C HIS A 270 -19.00 -12.76 6.01
N LEU A 271 -17.74 -12.52 5.62
CA LEU A 271 -17.18 -11.19 5.40
C LEU A 271 -17.69 -10.60 4.08
N ASN A 272 -18.76 -9.82 4.13
CA ASN A 272 -19.26 -9.06 2.99
C ASN A 272 -18.57 -7.69 2.86
N PRO A 273 -18.64 -7.01 1.69
CA PRO A 273 -17.98 -5.72 1.45
C PRO A 273 -18.28 -4.64 2.49
N ARG A 274 -19.52 -4.60 2.96
CA ARG A 274 -19.96 -3.58 3.91
C ARG A 274 -19.31 -3.78 5.27
N ARG A 275 -19.31 -5.02 5.75
CA ARG A 275 -18.67 -5.41 7.01
C ARG A 275 -17.15 -5.23 6.93
N ALA A 276 -16.55 -5.49 5.77
CA ALA A 276 -15.13 -5.21 5.56
C ALA A 276 -14.79 -3.71 5.72
N GLY A 277 -15.61 -2.82 5.16
CA GLY A 277 -15.46 -1.38 5.38
C GLY A 277 -15.63 -0.97 6.84
N TRP A 278 -16.69 -1.44 7.52
CA TRP A 278 -16.88 -1.17 8.95
C TRP A 278 -15.72 -1.67 9.81
N LEU A 279 -15.21 -2.86 9.51
CA LEU A 279 -14.08 -3.44 10.21
C LEU A 279 -12.79 -2.66 9.96
N ASN A 280 -12.56 -2.16 8.74
CA ASN A 280 -11.47 -1.23 8.44
C ASN A 280 -11.56 0.03 9.32
N HIS A 281 -12.74 0.67 9.41
CA HIS A 281 -12.95 1.85 10.24
C HIS A 281 -12.74 1.57 11.73
N TYR A 282 -13.24 0.44 12.22
CA TYR A 282 -13.10 0.06 13.62
C TYR A 282 -11.63 -0.23 13.98
N ILE A 283 -10.90 -0.93 13.10
CA ILE A 283 -9.46 -1.17 13.27
C ILE A 283 -8.70 0.15 13.27
N TYR A 284 -8.96 1.06 12.32
CA TYR A 284 -8.35 2.39 12.29
C TYR A 284 -8.55 3.13 13.61
N SER A 285 -9.78 3.09 14.16
CA SER A 285 -10.09 3.67 15.47
C SER A 285 -9.25 3.07 16.60
N LYS A 286 -9.05 1.73 16.58
CA LYS A 286 -8.27 0.99 17.59
C LYS A 286 -6.76 1.22 17.50
N ILE A 287 -6.25 1.54 16.31
CA ILE A 287 -4.84 1.88 16.09
C ILE A 287 -4.53 3.19 16.81
N HIS A 288 -5.36 4.21 16.60
CA HIS A 288 -5.11 5.58 17.07
C HIS A 288 -5.79 5.95 18.40
N GLY A 289 -6.58 5.04 18.97
CA GLY A 289 -7.27 5.28 20.24
C GLY A 289 -8.53 6.15 20.13
N TYR A 290 -9.05 6.34 18.92
CA TYR A 290 -10.31 7.05 18.69
C TYR A 290 -11.51 6.31 19.26
N ASP A 291 -12.64 7.00 19.38
CA ASP A 291 -13.90 6.34 19.62
C ASP A 291 -14.53 5.82 18.32
N TYR A 292 -15.32 4.76 18.44
CA TYR A 292 -16.00 4.15 17.30
C TYR A 292 -17.46 3.90 17.66
N LYS A 293 -18.38 4.32 16.78
CA LYS A 293 -19.79 3.98 16.90
C LYS A 293 -20.34 3.50 15.57
N PHE A 294 -21.09 2.40 15.65
CA PHE A 294 -22.05 2.02 14.64
C PHE A 294 -23.45 2.44 15.12
N MET A 295 -24.09 3.35 14.38
CA MET A 295 -25.44 3.79 14.67
C MET A 295 -26.41 3.11 13.71
N HIS A 296 -27.26 2.23 14.26
CA HIS A 296 -28.41 1.74 13.53
C HIS A 296 -29.49 2.83 13.52
N ALA A 297 -29.73 3.41 12.35
CA ALA A 297 -30.58 4.57 12.21
C ALA A 297 -31.93 4.21 11.60
N PRO A 298 -33.03 4.91 11.97
CA PRO A 298 -34.34 4.63 11.41
C PRO A 298 -34.39 4.99 9.92
N ARG A 299 -35.31 4.34 9.18
CA ARG A 299 -35.65 4.76 7.81
C ARG A 299 -36.66 5.90 7.85
N PHE A 300 -36.37 6.98 7.12
CA PHE A 300 -37.32 8.04 6.87
C PHE A 300 -38.00 7.82 5.51
N TRP A 301 -39.27 7.43 5.50
CA TRP A 301 -39.98 7.07 4.25
C TRP A 301 -40.14 8.25 3.26
N PHE A 302 -40.06 9.48 3.73
CA PHE A 302 -40.26 10.68 2.92
C PHE A 302 -38.98 11.19 2.25
N ARG A 303 -37.81 10.58 2.49
CA ARG A 303 -36.52 10.97 1.89
C ARG A 303 -35.66 9.77 1.57
N HIS A 304 -34.79 9.91 0.58
CA HIS A 304 -33.88 8.84 0.22
C HIS A 304 -33.00 8.41 1.41
N VAL A 305 -32.65 7.13 1.49
CA VAL A 305 -32.00 6.53 2.67
C VAL A 305 -30.63 7.15 3.00
N THR A 306 -29.97 7.74 2.01
CA THR A 306 -28.66 8.38 2.17
C THR A 306 -28.70 9.63 3.04
N TRP A 307 -29.86 10.31 3.13
CA TRP A 307 -30.07 11.48 3.97
C TRP A 307 -29.87 11.22 5.47
N ILE A 308 -29.95 9.97 5.92
CA ILE A 308 -29.85 9.61 7.34
C ILE A 308 -28.51 10.04 7.96
N LYS A 309 -27.45 10.16 7.16
CA LYS A 309 -26.11 10.53 7.65
C LYS A 309 -26.10 11.94 8.24
N VAL A 310 -26.83 12.88 7.66
CA VAL A 310 -26.87 14.29 8.08
C VAL A 310 -27.35 14.47 9.54
N PRO A 311 -28.56 14.03 9.94
CA PRO A 311 -29.02 14.17 11.32
C PRO A 311 -28.22 13.34 12.32
N MET A 312 -27.68 12.18 11.90
CA MET A 312 -26.90 11.32 12.80
C MET A 312 -25.50 11.89 13.09
N ILE A 313 -24.83 12.50 12.11
CA ILE A 313 -23.59 13.25 12.35
C ILE A 313 -23.88 14.43 13.29
N ARG A 314 -24.98 15.18 13.06
CA ARG A 314 -25.39 16.28 13.94
C ARG A 314 -25.58 15.83 15.39
N ARG A 315 -26.22 14.68 15.61
CA ARG A 315 -26.43 14.12 16.95
C ARG A 315 -25.10 13.69 17.60
N ALA A 316 -24.18 13.12 16.82
CA ALA A 316 -22.86 12.73 17.32
C ALA A 316 -22.02 13.96 17.74
N LEU A 317 -22.16 15.09 17.06
CA LEU A 317 -21.50 16.36 17.44
C LEU A 317 -21.96 16.91 18.80
N GLU A 318 -22.92 16.31 19.49
CA GLU A 318 -23.22 16.68 20.88
C GLU A 318 -22.15 16.20 21.86
N ASP A 319 -21.51 15.07 21.56
CA ASP A 319 -20.67 14.34 22.52
C ASP A 319 -19.17 14.34 22.15
N TYR A 320 -18.81 14.73 20.93
CA TYR A 320 -17.43 14.65 20.42
C TYR A 320 -16.94 15.99 19.87
N ARG A 321 -15.61 16.18 19.84
CA ARG A 321 -14.99 17.35 19.19
C ARG A 321 -14.98 17.18 17.68
N PHE A 322 -14.64 15.99 17.20
CA PHE A 322 -14.63 15.65 15.78
C PHE A 322 -15.47 14.41 15.52
N VAL A 323 -16.26 14.46 14.45
CA VAL A 323 -16.97 13.30 13.90
C VAL A 323 -16.46 13.05 12.50
N VAL A 324 -15.90 11.87 12.27
CA VAL A 324 -15.43 11.40 10.97
C VAL A 324 -16.36 10.28 10.52
N PHE A 325 -17.24 10.62 9.59
CA PHE A 325 -18.17 9.67 8.99
C PHE A 325 -17.60 9.08 7.70
N LEU A 326 -17.81 7.77 7.54
CA LEU A 326 -17.51 7.05 6.30
C LEU A 326 -18.68 6.17 5.87
N ASP A 327 -19.00 6.22 4.58
CA ASP A 327 -19.81 5.19 3.92
C ASP A 327 -19.06 3.85 4.01
N ALA A 328 -19.80 2.74 4.02
CA ALA A 328 -19.23 1.41 4.21
C ALA A 328 -18.37 0.91 3.02
N ASP A 329 -18.46 1.59 1.88
CA ASP A 329 -17.61 1.39 0.70
C ASP A 329 -16.48 2.41 0.58
N ALA A 330 -16.30 3.29 1.58
CA ALA A 330 -15.08 4.05 1.78
C ALA A 330 -14.18 3.33 2.82
N VAL A 331 -12.85 3.42 2.68
CA VAL A 331 -11.89 2.78 3.58
C VAL A 331 -10.63 3.61 3.77
N PHE A 332 -10.02 3.51 4.96
CA PHE A 332 -8.69 4.04 5.21
C PHE A 332 -7.63 3.13 4.57
N VAL A 333 -6.79 3.72 3.73
CA VAL A 333 -5.75 3.02 2.94
C VAL A 333 -4.39 3.04 3.64
N GLU A 334 -4.09 4.11 4.37
CA GLU A 334 -2.86 4.29 5.14
C GLU A 334 -3.16 4.26 6.65
N PRO A 335 -3.40 3.08 7.24
CA PRO A 335 -3.92 2.94 8.60
C PRO A 335 -2.98 3.46 9.68
N GLN A 336 -1.68 3.56 9.38
CA GLN A 336 -0.68 4.11 10.28
C GLN A 336 -0.72 5.64 10.40
N VAL A 337 -1.41 6.34 9.50
CA VAL A 337 -1.44 7.81 9.48
C VAL A 337 -2.57 8.30 10.39
N PRO A 338 -2.28 9.07 11.46
CA PRO A 338 -3.32 9.65 12.31
C PRO A 338 -4.16 10.68 11.54
N ILE A 339 -5.44 10.80 11.87
CA ILE A 339 -6.34 11.76 11.22
C ILE A 339 -5.91 13.21 11.51
N GLU A 340 -5.26 13.47 12.63
CA GLU A 340 -4.71 14.77 13.03
C GLU A 340 -3.63 15.26 12.05
N TRP A 341 -2.79 14.34 11.57
CA TRP A 341 -1.81 14.66 10.54
C TRP A 341 -2.50 15.07 9.24
N LEU A 342 -3.57 14.34 8.88
CA LEU A 342 -4.40 14.65 7.72
C LEU A 342 -5.17 15.97 7.87
N PHE A 343 -5.55 16.36 9.09
CA PHE A 343 -6.13 17.68 9.35
C PHE A 343 -5.15 18.80 8.97
N GLY A 344 -3.87 18.69 9.34
CA GLY A 344 -2.84 19.63 8.90
C GLY A 344 -2.67 19.63 7.37
N ARG A 345 -2.68 18.44 6.75
CA ARG A 345 -2.59 18.27 5.29
C ARG A 345 -3.74 18.96 4.54
N TRP A 346 -4.94 18.90 5.09
CA TRP A 346 -6.16 19.46 4.51
C TRP A 346 -6.50 20.86 5.03
N ASN A 347 -5.61 21.44 5.83
CA ASN A 347 -5.78 22.76 6.45
C ASN A 347 -7.10 22.87 7.24
N ILE A 348 -7.43 21.82 8.00
CA ILE A 348 -8.54 21.78 8.94
C ILE A 348 -8.03 22.40 10.25
N HIS A 349 -8.67 23.46 10.73
CA HIS A 349 -8.31 24.19 11.94
C HIS A 349 -9.56 24.55 12.75
N ASP A 350 -9.42 25.24 13.87
CA ASP A 350 -10.54 25.54 14.80
C ASP A 350 -11.73 26.30 14.17
N GLY A 351 -11.53 26.96 13.03
CA GLY A 351 -12.58 27.66 12.28
C GLY A 351 -13.27 26.79 11.21
N THR A 352 -12.72 25.62 10.91
CA THR A 352 -13.29 24.70 9.92
C THR A 352 -14.48 23.98 10.53
N LEU A 353 -15.64 24.11 9.91
CA LEU A 353 -16.87 23.42 10.33
C LEU A 353 -16.93 22.01 9.76
N LEU A 354 -16.59 21.89 8.48
CA LEU A 354 -16.83 20.71 7.67
C LEU A 354 -15.74 20.56 6.61
N ALA A 355 -15.20 19.35 6.47
CA ALA A 355 -14.36 18.97 5.36
C ALA A 355 -14.92 17.72 4.67
N MET A 356 -14.96 17.73 3.34
CA MET A 356 -15.40 16.60 2.53
C MET A 356 -14.55 16.51 1.27
N ALA A 357 -14.45 15.31 0.72
CA ALA A 357 -13.65 15.10 -0.47
C ALA A 357 -14.41 15.44 -1.75
N GLU A 358 -13.71 15.97 -2.75
CA GLU A 358 -14.31 16.27 -4.06
C GLU A 358 -14.67 14.98 -4.80
N ASP A 359 -15.77 15.02 -5.56
CA ASP A 359 -16.04 14.01 -6.57
C ASP A 359 -14.99 14.06 -7.71
N PRO A 360 -14.90 12.99 -8.53
CA PRO A 360 -14.18 13.05 -9.79
C PRO A 360 -14.64 14.25 -10.62
N ASN A 361 -13.70 14.98 -11.22
CA ASN A 361 -13.97 16.26 -11.87
C ASN A 361 -14.57 16.07 -13.28
N LEU A 362 -15.81 15.56 -13.30
CA LEU A 362 -16.58 15.27 -14.50
C LEU A 362 -17.77 16.23 -14.64
N PRO A 363 -18.27 16.51 -15.85
CA PRO A 363 -19.43 17.39 -16.06
C PRO A 363 -20.67 17.00 -15.24
N ARG A 364 -20.89 15.70 -15.03
CA ARG A 364 -22.01 15.17 -14.23
C ARG A 364 -21.88 15.38 -12.72
N ASN A 365 -20.68 15.70 -12.23
CA ASN A 365 -20.38 15.90 -10.82
C ASN A 365 -20.22 17.40 -10.50
N ARG A 366 -20.90 18.26 -11.27
CA ARG A 366 -20.91 19.69 -11.04
C ARG A 366 -22.27 20.15 -10.57
N ASP A 367 -22.26 21.14 -9.70
CA ASP A 367 -23.48 21.80 -9.28
C ASP A 367 -23.97 22.81 -10.34
N SER A 368 -25.09 23.46 -10.06
CA SER A 368 -25.68 24.51 -10.90
C SER A 368 -24.78 25.72 -11.15
N ARG A 369 -23.74 25.94 -10.33
CA ARG A 369 -22.75 27.02 -10.49
C ARG A 369 -21.46 26.54 -11.18
N GLY A 370 -21.43 25.29 -11.65
CA GLY A 370 -20.29 24.71 -12.34
C GLY A 370 -19.16 24.24 -11.43
N ASN A 371 -19.32 24.27 -10.10
CA ASN A 371 -18.33 23.81 -9.14
C ASN A 371 -18.46 22.31 -8.90
N VAL A 372 -17.34 21.62 -8.68
CA VAL A 372 -17.34 20.18 -8.37
C VAL A 372 -18.15 19.93 -7.09
N LEU A 373 -18.97 18.88 -7.11
CA LEU A 373 -19.70 18.39 -5.94
C LEU A 373 -18.73 17.74 -4.96
N TRP A 374 -19.03 17.86 -3.67
CA TRP A 374 -18.26 17.18 -2.63
C TRP A 374 -18.94 15.88 -2.28
N ASN A 375 -18.19 14.79 -2.32
CA ASN A 375 -18.65 13.47 -1.96
C ASN A 375 -18.95 13.37 -0.46
N THR A 376 -20.14 12.89 -0.14
CA THR A 376 -20.61 12.76 1.25
C THR A 376 -20.39 11.37 1.84
N GLY A 377 -19.60 10.53 1.16
CA GLY A 377 -19.15 9.23 1.66
C GLY A 377 -17.94 9.33 2.59
N PHE A 378 -17.28 10.49 2.68
CA PHE A 378 -16.26 10.80 3.68
C PHE A 378 -16.46 12.23 4.18
N VAL A 379 -16.82 12.37 5.45
CA VAL A 379 -17.18 13.66 6.06
C VAL A 379 -16.44 13.83 7.38
N ILE A 380 -15.73 14.94 7.54
CA ILE A 380 -15.12 15.37 8.80
C ILE A 380 -15.88 16.61 9.27
N ALA A 381 -16.49 16.53 10.45
CA ALA A 381 -17.21 17.63 11.06
C ALA A 381 -16.61 17.98 12.42
N GLN A 382 -16.37 19.27 12.67
CA GLN A 382 -15.90 19.78 13.95
C GLN A 382 -17.06 20.35 14.76
N ASN A 383 -17.16 19.99 16.03
CA ASN A 383 -18.24 20.45 16.90
C ASN A 383 -18.10 21.94 17.22
N SER A 384 -19.08 22.70 16.74
CA SER A 384 -19.33 24.08 17.14
C SER A 384 -20.83 24.36 17.03
N LYS A 385 -21.29 25.47 17.60
CA LYS A 385 -22.66 25.94 17.39
C LYS A 385 -22.94 26.15 15.90
N ARG A 386 -21.98 26.74 15.18
CA ARG A 386 -22.05 27.04 13.75
C ARG A 386 -22.13 25.77 12.88
N THR A 387 -21.38 24.73 13.23
CA THR A 387 -21.45 23.43 12.55
C THR A 387 -22.82 22.77 12.77
N LYS A 388 -23.38 22.86 13.98
CA LYS A 388 -24.72 22.32 14.27
C LYS A 388 -25.81 23.06 13.50
N GLU A 389 -25.67 24.37 13.32
CA GLU A 389 -26.53 25.16 12.42
C GLU A 389 -26.41 24.68 10.97
N LEU A 390 -25.19 24.42 10.48
CA LEU A 390 -24.97 23.88 9.13
C LEU A 390 -25.70 22.56 8.92
N PHE A 391 -25.53 21.61 9.83
CA PHE A 391 -26.20 20.31 9.71
C PHE A 391 -27.73 20.43 9.87
N TRP A 392 -28.21 21.37 10.68
CA TRP A 392 -29.63 21.65 10.79
C TRP A 392 -30.19 22.15 9.46
N ASP A 393 -29.55 23.17 8.86
CA ASP A 393 -29.97 23.71 7.57
C ASP A 393 -29.89 22.68 6.45
N TRP A 394 -28.87 21.82 6.48
CA TRP A 394 -28.75 20.70 5.55
C TRP A 394 -29.90 19.71 5.73
N GLU A 395 -30.19 19.29 6.96
CA GLU A 395 -31.31 18.40 7.29
C GLU A 395 -32.67 18.98 6.86
N GLN A 396 -32.84 20.31 6.98
CA GLN A 396 -34.05 21.03 6.59
C GLN A 396 -34.13 21.39 5.10
N CYS A 397 -33.06 21.21 4.33
CA CYS A 397 -33.02 21.56 2.91
C CYS A 397 -34.21 20.95 2.10
N PRO A 398 -34.61 19.68 2.32
CA PRO A 398 -35.82 19.09 1.73
C PRO A 398 -37.14 19.84 1.95
N THR A 399 -37.22 20.73 2.95
CA THR A 399 -38.45 21.47 3.29
C THR A 399 -38.69 22.70 2.41
N ASP A 400 -37.71 23.10 1.59
CA ASP A 400 -37.70 24.37 0.83
C ASP A 400 -37.83 25.64 1.69
N SER A 401 -37.78 25.55 3.02
CA SER A 401 -38.01 26.70 3.91
C SER A 401 -36.91 27.76 3.83
N LYS A 402 -35.64 27.33 3.96
CA LYS A 402 -34.47 28.20 3.87
C LYS A 402 -33.88 28.26 2.46
N PHE A 403 -33.91 27.15 1.73
CA PHE A 403 -33.29 27.00 0.42
C PHE A 403 -34.35 26.65 -0.63
N PRO A 404 -34.94 27.65 -1.31
CA PRO A 404 -35.92 27.41 -2.36
C PRO A 404 -35.36 26.50 -3.45
N GLY A 405 -36.11 25.46 -3.80
CA GLY A 405 -35.74 24.50 -4.83
C GLY A 405 -34.84 23.36 -4.34
N CYS A 406 -34.57 23.24 -3.04
CA CYS A 406 -33.80 22.11 -2.53
C CYS A 406 -34.63 20.83 -2.35
N LYS A 407 -35.97 20.93 -2.28
CA LYS A 407 -36.87 19.80 -2.04
C LYS A 407 -36.73 18.66 -3.03
N HIS A 408 -36.37 18.90 -4.29
CA HIS A 408 -36.28 17.80 -5.26
C HIS A 408 -35.11 16.83 -4.91
N TRP A 409 -34.04 17.32 -4.28
CA TRP A 409 -32.95 16.49 -3.73
C TRP A 409 -33.37 15.55 -2.60
N THR A 410 -34.62 15.62 -2.15
CA THR A 410 -35.19 14.61 -1.24
C THR A 410 -35.12 13.21 -1.85
N GLN A 411 -35.30 13.09 -3.17
CA GLN A 411 -35.34 11.81 -3.91
C GLN A 411 -34.47 11.81 -5.17
N ASP A 412 -34.16 12.97 -5.74
CA ASP A 412 -33.32 13.04 -6.93
C ASP A 412 -31.87 12.76 -6.59
N TRP A 413 -31.21 11.98 -7.43
CA TRP A 413 -29.76 11.77 -7.35
C TRP A 413 -29.02 13.11 -7.59
N ALA A 414 -28.05 13.52 -6.79
CA ALA A 414 -27.30 12.78 -5.75
C ALA A 414 -27.76 13.07 -4.30
N HIS A 415 -29.04 13.38 -4.08
CA HIS A 415 -29.65 13.51 -2.76
C HIS A 415 -28.99 14.57 -1.85
N GLU A 416 -28.64 14.21 -0.61
CA GLU A 416 -28.02 15.11 0.37
C GLU A 416 -26.71 15.74 -0.14
N GLN A 417 -25.95 15.01 -0.97
CA GLN A 417 -24.74 15.51 -1.60
C GLN A 417 -25.03 16.65 -2.58
N ALA A 418 -26.04 16.48 -3.43
CA ALA A 418 -26.45 17.51 -4.37
C ALA A 418 -27.12 18.70 -3.64
N ALA A 419 -27.88 18.45 -2.58
CA ALA A 419 -28.43 19.48 -1.71
C ALA A 419 -27.34 20.35 -1.07
N PHE A 420 -26.28 19.72 -0.54
CA PHE A 420 -25.14 20.45 0.01
C PHE A 420 -24.45 21.29 -1.05
N GLY A 421 -24.11 20.67 -2.18
CA GLY A 421 -23.37 21.31 -3.26
C GLY A 421 -24.12 22.46 -3.93
N ASN A 422 -25.44 22.34 -4.13
CA ASN A 422 -26.22 23.37 -4.83
C ASN A 422 -26.74 24.48 -3.89
N HIS A 423 -26.92 24.18 -2.60
CA HIS A 423 -27.58 25.11 -1.67
C HIS A 423 -26.75 25.37 -0.42
N VAL A 424 -26.56 24.35 0.43
CA VAL A 424 -26.08 24.54 1.82
C VAL A 424 -24.71 25.21 1.85
N ARG A 425 -23.74 24.73 1.04
CA ARG A 425 -22.37 25.25 1.07
C ARG A 425 -22.28 26.76 0.80
N TYR A 426 -23.25 27.32 0.08
CA TYR A 426 -23.26 28.73 -0.27
C TYR A 426 -23.78 29.64 0.84
N ALA A 427 -24.34 29.08 1.90
CA ALA A 427 -24.74 29.82 3.11
C ALA A 427 -23.64 29.85 4.20
N TYR A 428 -22.56 29.09 4.00
CA TYR A 428 -21.42 28.93 4.92
C TYR A 428 -20.13 29.25 4.16
N ASN A 429 -20.01 30.51 3.77
CA ASN A 429 -18.96 31.00 2.89
C ASN A 429 -18.01 31.99 3.58
N ASP A 430 -18.02 32.05 4.91
CA ASP A 430 -16.95 32.76 5.62
C ASP A 430 -15.62 32.06 5.31
N THR A 431 -14.55 32.84 5.25
CA THR A 431 -13.22 32.34 4.89
C THR A 431 -12.88 31.19 5.82
N ASP A 432 -12.66 30.01 5.22
CA ASP A 432 -12.17 28.79 5.87
C ASP A 432 -13.19 27.93 6.66
N GLU A 433 -14.49 28.24 6.62
CA GLU A 433 -15.53 27.40 7.25
C GLU A 433 -15.63 26.00 6.60
N LEU A 434 -15.44 25.92 5.28
CA LEU A 434 -15.58 24.69 4.50
C LEU A 434 -14.27 24.33 3.81
N ARG A 435 -13.87 23.05 3.91
CA ARG A 435 -12.64 22.54 3.28
C ARG A 435 -12.92 21.43 2.29
N ALA A 436 -12.47 21.64 1.05
CA ALA A 436 -12.41 20.59 0.05
C ALA A 436 -11.16 19.73 0.28
N ILE A 437 -11.34 18.42 0.36
CA ILE A 437 -10.26 17.43 0.27
C ILE A 437 -10.19 17.00 -1.19
N SER A 438 -8.99 16.93 -1.78
CA SER A 438 -8.89 16.53 -3.18
C SER A 438 -9.43 15.11 -3.40
N CYS A 439 -10.01 14.82 -4.57
CA CYS A 439 -10.42 13.45 -4.87
C CYS A 439 -9.23 12.48 -4.73
N MET A 440 -8.03 12.92 -5.13
CA MET A 440 -6.81 12.15 -4.99
C MET A 440 -6.60 11.62 -3.57
N GLU A 441 -6.97 12.37 -2.55
CA GLU A 441 -6.67 12.01 -1.16
C GLU A 441 -7.83 11.38 -0.42
N GLY A 442 -9.07 11.81 -0.69
CA GLY A 442 -10.22 11.51 0.17
C GLY A 442 -11.42 10.82 -0.47
N ASN A 443 -11.39 10.50 -1.78
CA ASN A 443 -12.55 9.92 -2.46
C ASN A 443 -12.22 8.97 -3.62
N GLY A 444 -11.06 9.09 -4.23
CA GLY A 444 -10.71 8.30 -5.40
C GLY A 444 -10.53 6.80 -5.11
N SER A 445 -10.05 6.07 -6.10
CA SER A 445 -9.55 4.70 -5.91
C SER A 445 -8.72 4.28 -7.13
N PRO A 446 -7.82 3.29 -7.01
CA PRO A 446 -6.93 2.91 -8.12
C PRO A 446 -7.65 2.44 -9.41
N HIS A 447 -8.92 2.08 -9.32
CA HIS A 447 -9.71 1.62 -10.47
C HIS A 447 -10.51 2.74 -11.15
N ILE A 448 -10.52 3.94 -10.56
CA ILE A 448 -11.03 5.15 -11.19
C ILE A 448 -9.92 5.61 -12.12
N ASN A 449 -10.11 5.46 -13.42
CA ASN A 449 -9.14 5.79 -14.46
C ASN A 449 -9.00 7.32 -14.66
N GLU A 450 -8.96 8.09 -13.57
CA GLU A 450 -8.73 9.53 -13.55
C GLU A 450 -7.44 9.80 -12.77
N LYS A 451 -6.47 10.45 -13.44
CA LYS A 451 -5.11 10.63 -12.90
C LYS A 451 -5.08 11.33 -11.54
N ASP A 452 -6.05 12.19 -11.26
CA ASP A 452 -6.09 13.05 -10.08
C ASP A 452 -7.13 12.60 -9.03
N CYS A 453 -7.57 11.33 -9.09
CA CYS A 453 -8.66 10.80 -8.27
C CYS A 453 -8.36 9.36 -7.79
N GLY A 454 -7.26 9.21 -7.05
CA GLY A 454 -6.70 7.91 -6.63
C GLY A 454 -7.08 7.39 -5.25
N GLY A 455 -7.57 8.22 -4.32
CA GLY A 455 -8.00 7.81 -2.98
C GLY A 455 -6.88 7.30 -2.08
N VAL A 456 -5.83 8.11 -1.90
CA VAL A 456 -4.58 7.69 -1.25
C VAL A 456 -4.72 7.45 0.24
N PHE A 457 -5.48 8.29 0.94
CA PHE A 457 -5.69 8.16 2.38
C PHE A 457 -7.04 7.51 2.65
N VAL A 458 -8.07 7.96 1.91
CA VAL A 458 -9.40 7.34 1.90
C VAL A 458 -9.75 6.98 0.46
N ALA A 459 -9.97 5.68 0.23
CA ALA A 459 -10.44 5.17 -1.06
C ALA A 459 -11.93 4.89 -0.99
N HIS A 460 -12.69 5.30 -2.01
CA HIS A 460 -14.14 5.10 -2.06
C HIS A 460 -14.54 4.25 -3.28
N HIS A 461 -15.16 3.10 -2.99
CA HIS A 461 -15.48 2.04 -3.95
C HIS A 461 -16.96 2.00 -4.35
N TRP A 462 -17.58 3.17 -4.59
CA TRP A 462 -19.01 3.29 -4.89
C TRP A 462 -19.50 2.38 -6.03
N SER A 463 -18.64 2.08 -7.02
CA SER A 463 -18.95 1.19 -8.16
C SER A 463 -18.38 -0.23 -8.04
N ARG A 464 -17.37 -0.45 -7.18
CA ARG A 464 -16.67 -1.74 -7.03
C ARG A 464 -16.57 -2.17 -5.58
N LYS A 465 -17.71 -2.22 -4.89
CA LYS A 465 -17.79 -2.41 -3.43
C LYS A 465 -16.95 -3.57 -2.91
N ARG A 466 -16.82 -4.68 -3.65
CA ARG A 466 -15.97 -5.84 -3.26
C ARG A 466 -14.50 -5.51 -3.00
N GLN A 467 -13.98 -4.40 -3.52
CA GLN A 467 -12.60 -3.98 -3.27
C GLN A 467 -12.32 -3.68 -1.80
N THR A 468 -13.34 -3.29 -1.01
CA THR A 468 -13.22 -3.13 0.45
C THR A 468 -12.70 -4.38 1.15
N VAL A 469 -13.07 -5.57 0.69
CA VAL A 469 -12.57 -6.85 1.23
C VAL A 469 -11.08 -7.00 0.91
N GLY A 470 -10.69 -6.64 -0.32
CA GLY A 470 -9.28 -6.64 -0.74
C GLY A 470 -8.44 -5.65 0.06
N ASP A 471 -8.94 -4.44 0.29
CA ASP A 471 -8.23 -3.43 1.06
C ASP A 471 -8.08 -3.80 2.54
N LEU A 472 -9.09 -4.43 3.13
CA LEU A 472 -8.98 -5.02 4.47
C LEU A 472 -7.91 -6.12 4.50
N GLY A 473 -7.90 -7.00 3.49
CA GLY A 473 -6.88 -8.04 3.34
C GLY A 473 -5.46 -7.45 3.21
N ASN A 474 -5.30 -6.39 2.42
CA ASN A 474 -4.04 -5.68 2.23
C ASN A 474 -3.58 -5.02 3.54
N LEU A 475 -4.49 -4.38 4.29
CA LEU A 475 -4.20 -3.80 5.60
C LEU A 475 -3.64 -4.86 6.57
N ILE A 476 -4.25 -6.03 6.63
CA ILE A 476 -3.81 -7.11 7.54
C ILE A 476 -2.46 -7.66 7.09
N SER A 477 -2.36 -7.98 5.81
CA SER A 477 -1.15 -8.52 5.17
C SER A 477 0.08 -7.63 5.41
N ARG A 478 -0.10 -6.32 5.23
CA ARG A 478 0.96 -5.33 5.48
C ARG A 478 1.34 -5.26 6.96
N GLY A 479 0.36 -5.21 7.86
CA GLY A 479 0.63 -5.20 9.30
C GLY A 479 1.44 -6.42 9.74
N LEU A 480 1.09 -7.61 9.22
CA LEU A 480 1.82 -8.85 9.47
C LEU A 480 3.25 -8.81 8.94
N ALA A 481 3.46 -8.24 7.75
CA ALA A 481 4.77 -8.13 7.14
C ALA A 481 5.69 -7.11 7.84
N LEU A 482 5.12 -6.06 8.42
CA LEU A 482 5.86 -5.04 9.17
C LEU A 482 6.23 -5.52 10.59
N SER A 483 5.42 -6.39 11.18
CA SER A 483 5.61 -6.85 12.55
C SER A 483 6.62 -8.00 12.65
N PRO A 484 7.67 -7.88 13.49
CA PRO A 484 8.53 -9.02 13.84
C PRO A 484 7.66 -10.15 14.42
N ASN A 485 7.80 -11.37 13.89
CA ASN A 485 6.97 -12.53 14.24
C ASN A 485 5.47 -12.39 13.96
N GLY A 486 5.03 -11.39 13.18
CA GLY A 486 3.61 -11.17 12.87
C GLY A 486 2.91 -12.42 12.36
N ARG A 487 3.58 -13.20 11.51
CA ARG A 487 3.03 -14.47 11.00
C ARG A 487 2.83 -15.53 12.09
N ALA A 488 3.85 -15.76 12.93
CA ALA A 488 3.74 -16.71 14.02
C ALA A 488 2.65 -16.31 15.02
N ALA A 489 2.49 -15.01 15.25
CA ALA A 489 1.43 -14.46 16.07
C ALA A 489 0.03 -14.63 15.47
N ALA A 490 -0.12 -14.48 14.15
CA ALA A 490 -1.37 -14.76 13.46
C ALA A 490 -1.74 -16.25 13.55
N ASP A 491 -0.79 -17.15 13.31
CA ASP A 491 -1.02 -18.59 13.40
C ASP A 491 -1.44 -18.99 14.84
N GLU A 492 -0.77 -18.42 15.85
CA GLU A 492 -1.11 -18.62 17.27
C GLU A 492 -2.48 -18.02 17.63
N PHE A 493 -2.78 -16.80 17.17
CA PHE A 493 -4.07 -16.16 17.40
C PHE A 493 -5.23 -16.99 16.82
N VAL A 494 -5.10 -17.47 15.58
CA VAL A 494 -6.11 -18.33 14.94
C VAL A 494 -6.26 -19.64 15.73
N ARG A 495 -5.15 -20.25 16.16
CA ARG A 495 -5.15 -21.45 16.99
C ARG A 495 -5.90 -21.23 18.31
N GLN A 496 -5.66 -20.12 19.00
CA GLN A 496 -6.30 -19.77 20.28
C GLN A 496 -7.80 -19.51 20.13
N LYS A 497 -8.26 -18.92 19.01
CA LYS A 497 -9.70 -18.70 18.78
C LYS A 497 -10.46 -19.98 18.46
N GLY A 498 -9.78 -21.07 18.09
CA GLY A 498 -10.36 -22.42 18.02
C GLY A 498 -11.61 -22.52 17.14
N GLY A 499 -11.60 -21.87 15.97
CA GLY A 499 -12.73 -21.86 15.02
C GLY A 499 -13.82 -20.82 15.30
N LYS A 500 -13.64 -19.93 16.28
CA LYS A 500 -14.55 -18.79 16.55
C LYS A 500 -14.36 -17.60 15.61
N LEU A 501 -13.32 -17.63 14.77
CA LEU A 501 -13.13 -16.65 13.70
C LEU A 501 -13.89 -17.12 12.46
N SER A 502 -14.47 -16.18 11.71
CA SER A 502 -15.07 -16.52 10.43
C SER A 502 -14.02 -17.18 9.50
N PRO A 503 -14.44 -18.09 8.60
CA PRO A 503 -13.53 -18.72 7.65
C PRO A 503 -12.74 -17.71 6.82
N GLU A 504 -13.36 -16.61 6.38
CA GLU A 504 -12.69 -15.57 5.57
C GLU A 504 -11.67 -14.78 6.37
N LEU A 505 -11.97 -14.42 7.63
CA LEU A 505 -10.99 -13.71 8.47
C LEU A 505 -9.80 -14.61 8.81
N SER A 506 -10.08 -15.90 9.04
CA SER A 506 -9.03 -16.91 9.22
C SER A 506 -8.20 -17.07 7.96
N GLU A 507 -8.83 -17.12 6.78
CA GLU A 507 -8.14 -17.19 5.50
C GLU A 507 -7.29 -15.95 5.26
N ILE A 508 -7.79 -14.75 5.52
CA ILE A 508 -7.00 -13.51 5.36
C ILE A 508 -5.75 -13.55 6.26
N LEU A 509 -5.88 -13.94 7.53
CA LEU A 509 -4.74 -14.04 8.46
C LEU A 509 -3.73 -15.12 8.05
N LEU A 510 -4.23 -16.25 7.55
CA LEU A 510 -3.40 -17.40 7.19
C LEU A 510 -2.93 -17.38 5.74
N SER A 511 -3.48 -16.50 4.90
CA SER A 511 -3.05 -16.35 3.52
C SER A 511 -1.59 -15.91 3.48
N ASN A 512 -0.82 -16.52 2.57
CA ASN A 512 0.49 -15.98 2.24
C ASN A 512 0.23 -14.76 1.37
N ALA A 513 0.23 -13.58 1.97
CA ALA A 513 0.22 -12.35 1.21
C ALA A 513 1.50 -12.31 0.36
N GLU A 514 1.36 -12.60 -0.94
CA GLU A 514 2.33 -12.22 -1.95
C GLU A 514 2.29 -10.68 -2.03
N ILE A 515 3.20 -10.02 -1.31
CA ILE A 515 3.48 -8.57 -1.44
C ILE A 515 4.42 -8.35 -2.63
#